data_AF-A0A091VNM8-F1
#
_entry.id   AF-A0A091VNM8-F1
#
_cell.length_a   1.000
_cell.length_b   1.000
_cell.length_c   1.000
_cell.angle_alpha   90.00
_cell.angle_beta   90.00
_cell.angle_gamma   90.00
#
_symmetry.space_group_name_H-M   'P 1'
#
loop_
_entity.id
_entity.type
_entity.pdbx_description
1 polymer ?
#
loop_
_entity_poly.entity_id
_entity_poly.type
_entity_poly.pdbx_seq_one_letter_code
_entity_poly.pdbx_strand_id
1 'polypeptide(L)'
;DCRAWCRHDAECPGKEKCCLRGCDYICLPPSQDKPGECPKVRPWQTPELCVEEDSCTHDRDCPRQEKCCFSGCAMHCARPAREHPGECPQAEPCWDPRRRHGSRCLDDSVCRREEKCCDTGCGWEC
;
A
#
# COMPACT_ATOMS: atom_id res chain seq x y z
N ASP A 1 25.04 -25.15 -9.79
CA ASP A 1 25.45 -24.33 -10.93
C ASP A 1 24.27 -23.45 -11.29
N CYS A 2 24.48 -22.14 -11.46
CA CYS A 2 23.42 -21.15 -11.60
C CYS A 2 23.31 -20.69 -13.05
N ARG A 3 22.09 -20.52 -13.57
CA ARG A 3 21.83 -20.26 -14.99
C ARG A 3 20.90 -19.08 -15.18
N ALA A 4 21.23 -18.23 -16.16
CA ALA A 4 20.37 -17.15 -16.60
C ALA A 4 19.66 -17.53 -17.91
N TRP A 5 18.35 -17.72 -17.84
CA TRP A 5 17.46 -17.98 -18.99
C TRP A 5 16.92 -16.68 -19.60
N CYS A 6 17.02 -15.58 -18.86
CA CYS A 6 16.75 -14.21 -19.29
C CYS A 6 17.73 -13.28 -18.56
N ARG A 7 17.90 -12.05 -19.05
CA ARG A 7 18.61 -10.95 -18.36
C ARG A 7 17.76 -9.70 -18.21
N HIS A 8 16.80 -9.50 -19.10
CA HIS A 8 15.87 -8.37 -19.09
C HIS A 8 14.45 -8.85 -19.42
N ASP A 9 13.44 -8.12 -18.92
CA ASP A 9 12.02 -8.43 -19.11
C ASP A 9 11.62 -8.59 -20.59
N ALA A 10 12.30 -7.86 -21.50
CA ALA A 10 12.03 -7.92 -22.94
C ALA A 10 12.37 -9.27 -23.60
N GLU A 11 13.15 -10.13 -22.95
CA GLU A 11 13.42 -11.51 -23.42
C GLU A 11 12.31 -12.48 -23.03
N CYS A 12 11.43 -12.08 -22.11
CA CYS A 12 10.39 -12.93 -21.59
C CYS A 12 9.12 -12.87 -22.46
N PRO A 13 8.43 -14.02 -22.64
CA PRO A 13 7.24 -14.07 -23.47
C PRO A 13 6.08 -13.28 -22.85
N GLY A 14 5.34 -12.56 -23.69
CA GLY A 14 4.12 -11.88 -23.29
C GLY A 14 4.36 -10.76 -22.26
N LYS A 15 3.84 -10.94 -21.05
CA LYS A 15 3.93 -9.97 -19.92
C LYS A 15 4.85 -10.47 -18.80
N GLU A 16 5.54 -11.57 -19.00
CA GLU A 16 6.46 -12.11 -18.01
C GLU A 16 7.64 -11.17 -17.80
N LYS A 17 8.25 -11.27 -16.61
CA LYS A 17 9.40 -10.46 -16.20
C LYS A 17 10.56 -11.37 -15.81
N CYS A 18 11.77 -10.88 -16.03
CA CYS A 18 12.97 -11.61 -15.70
C CYS A 18 13.27 -11.46 -14.21
N CYS A 19 13.16 -12.54 -13.45
CA CYS A 19 13.28 -12.52 -11.99
C CYS A 19 14.33 -13.53 -11.51
N LEU A 20 15.04 -13.17 -10.44
CA LEU A 20 15.91 -14.10 -9.72
C LEU A 20 15.03 -15.06 -8.89
N ARG A 21 15.19 -16.36 -9.09
CA ARG A 21 14.60 -17.41 -8.26
C ARG A 21 15.71 -18.33 -7.76
N GLY A 22 16.01 -18.27 -6.47
CA GLY A 22 17.19 -18.93 -5.92
C GLY A 22 18.44 -18.26 -6.49
N CYS A 23 19.18 -18.95 -7.35
CA CYS A 23 20.33 -18.37 -8.05
C CYS A 23 20.16 -18.29 -9.57
N ASP A 24 19.02 -18.71 -10.12
CA ASP A 24 18.72 -18.67 -11.55
C ASP A 24 17.91 -17.42 -11.93
N TYR A 25 18.12 -16.90 -13.14
CA TYR A 25 17.24 -15.89 -13.72
C TYR A 25 16.27 -16.57 -14.67
N ILE A 26 14.97 -16.45 -14.40
CA ILE A 26 13.90 -17.07 -15.18
C ILE A 26 12.77 -16.07 -15.44
N CYS A 27 12.06 -16.27 -16.54
CA CYS A 27 10.84 -15.53 -16.83
C CYS A 27 9.70 -16.03 -15.94
N LEU A 28 9.07 -15.10 -15.22
CA LEU A 28 7.91 -15.38 -14.38
C LEU A 28 6.77 -14.44 -14.74
N PRO A 29 5.51 -14.93 -14.69
CA PRO A 29 4.37 -14.03 -14.77
C PRO A 29 4.43 -13.03 -13.62
N PRO A 30 3.94 -11.80 -13.83
CA PRO A 30 3.85 -10.82 -12.75
C PRO A 30 3.01 -11.40 -11.62
N SER A 31 3.41 -11.13 -10.38
CA SER A 31 2.56 -11.46 -9.23
C SER A 31 1.23 -10.75 -9.39
N GLN A 32 0.13 -11.49 -9.25
CA GLN A 32 -1.18 -10.87 -9.14
C GLN A 32 -1.27 -10.24 -7.74
N ASP A 33 -1.43 -8.92 -7.72
CA ASP A 33 -1.74 -8.22 -6.48
C ASP A 33 -3.11 -8.66 -6.00
N LYS A 34 -3.26 -8.81 -4.68
CA LYS A 34 -4.56 -9.11 -4.10
C LYS A 34 -5.44 -7.87 -4.17
N PRO A 35 -6.76 -8.03 -4.40
CA PRO A 35 -7.68 -6.90 -4.52
C PRO A 35 -7.74 -6.07 -3.23
N GLY A 36 -8.06 -4.79 -3.40
CA GLY A 36 -8.11 -3.80 -2.33
C GLY A 36 -6.78 -3.07 -2.14
N GLU A 37 -6.83 -1.99 -1.37
CA GLU A 37 -5.69 -1.11 -1.09
C GLU A 37 -5.12 -1.36 0.31
N CYS A 38 -3.85 -1.02 0.53
CA CYS A 38 -3.29 -1.05 1.88
C CYS A 38 -3.88 0.07 2.75
N PRO A 39 -4.16 -0.18 4.04
CA PRO A 39 -4.51 0.88 4.98
C PRO A 39 -3.42 1.96 5.00
N LYS A 40 -3.84 3.22 5.00
CA LYS A 40 -2.91 4.35 5.09
C LYS A 40 -2.39 4.46 6.51
N VAL A 41 -1.07 4.51 6.63
CA VAL A 41 -0.37 4.66 7.90
C VAL A 41 0.36 5.98 7.96
N ARG A 42 0.52 6.54 9.17
CA ARG A 42 1.51 7.60 9.37
C ARG A 42 2.88 6.92 9.48
N PRO A 43 3.87 7.33 8.68
CA PRO A 43 5.22 6.78 8.81
C PRO A 43 5.75 7.06 10.21
N TRP A 44 6.60 6.19 10.72
CA TRP A 44 7.34 6.41 11.96
C TRP A 44 8.13 7.72 11.88
N GLN A 45 7.83 8.66 12.77
CA GLN A 45 8.41 10.01 12.75
C GLN A 45 9.43 10.24 13.88
N THR A 46 9.69 9.23 14.71
CA THR A 46 10.62 9.41 15.83
C THR A 46 12.07 9.36 15.31
N PRO A 47 13.02 10.01 16.00
CA PRO A 47 14.43 9.94 15.64
C PRO A 47 15.05 8.55 15.86
N GLU A 48 14.39 7.68 16.62
CA GLU A 48 14.84 6.31 16.84
C GLU A 48 14.67 5.51 15.55
N LEU A 49 15.76 4.85 15.14
CA LEU A 49 15.73 3.89 14.05
C LEU A 49 14.70 2.82 14.37
N CYS A 50 13.76 2.62 13.45
CA CYS A 50 12.86 1.51 13.59
C CYS A 50 13.61 0.20 13.31
N VAL A 51 13.43 -0.80 14.18
CA VAL A 51 14.16 -2.07 14.19
C VAL A 51 13.28 -3.27 13.86
N GLU A 52 12.03 -3.05 13.44
CA GLU A 52 11.14 -4.14 13.02
C GLU A 52 11.60 -4.69 11.67
N GLU A 53 11.48 -6.01 11.51
CA GLU A 53 11.82 -6.70 10.26
C GLU A 53 10.57 -6.97 9.42
N ASP A 54 10.74 -6.98 8.09
CA ASP A 54 9.70 -7.33 7.15
C ASP A 54 9.24 -8.78 7.34
N SER A 55 7.94 -9.00 7.52
CA SER A 55 7.35 -10.33 7.59
C SER A 55 6.82 -10.84 6.25
N CYS A 56 6.79 -9.98 5.24
CA CYS A 56 6.35 -10.28 3.87
C CYS A 56 7.07 -9.35 2.88
N THR A 57 7.13 -9.76 1.61
CA THR A 57 7.64 -8.91 0.52
C THR A 57 6.60 -8.67 -0.56
N HIS A 58 5.65 -9.58 -0.69
CA HIS A 58 4.58 -9.53 -1.69
C HIS A 58 3.26 -10.00 -1.08
N ASP A 59 2.14 -9.57 -1.65
CA ASP A 59 0.79 -9.99 -1.24
C ASP A 59 0.64 -11.53 -1.18
N ARG A 60 1.31 -12.26 -2.07
CA ARG A 60 1.31 -13.74 -2.11
C ARG A 60 1.93 -14.40 -0.87
N ASP A 61 2.80 -13.69 -0.15
CA ASP A 61 3.43 -14.19 1.08
C ASP A 61 2.42 -14.17 2.23
N CYS A 62 1.38 -13.36 2.11
CA CYS A 62 0.35 -13.22 3.12
C CYS A 62 -0.78 -14.24 2.95
N PRO A 63 -1.42 -14.67 4.05
CA PRO A 63 -2.51 -15.64 3.99
C PRO A 63 -3.79 -15.00 3.39
N ARG A 64 -4.65 -15.82 2.79
CA ARG A 64 -5.99 -15.43 2.32
C ARG A 64 -5.95 -14.15 1.45
N GLN A 65 -6.79 -13.15 1.74
CA GLN A 65 -6.85 -11.87 1.03
C GLN A 65 -6.03 -10.76 1.72
N GLU A 66 -5.15 -11.09 2.66
CA GLU A 66 -4.28 -10.09 3.28
C GLU A 66 -3.18 -9.65 2.31
N LYS A 67 -2.85 -8.37 2.35
CA LYS A 67 -1.86 -7.71 1.50
C LYS A 67 -0.59 -7.46 2.29
N CYS A 68 0.53 -7.40 1.60
CA CYS A 68 1.80 -7.03 2.21
C CYS A 68 1.93 -5.50 2.20
N CYS A 69 1.69 -4.88 3.35
CA CYS A 69 1.55 -3.45 3.50
C CYS A 69 2.61 -2.87 4.43
N PHE A 70 3.05 -1.66 4.14
CA PHE A 70 3.89 -0.90 5.04
C PHE A 70 3.09 -0.49 6.29
N SER A 71 3.56 -0.86 7.48
CA SER A 71 2.90 -0.59 8.77
C SER A 71 3.27 0.76 9.39
N GLY A 72 4.18 1.50 8.76
CA GLY A 72 4.81 2.69 9.33
C GLY A 72 6.28 2.47 9.69
N CYS A 73 6.71 1.21 9.76
CA CYS A 73 8.09 0.81 10.03
C CYS A 73 8.60 -0.28 9.09
N ALA A 74 7.87 -1.39 8.98
CA ALA A 74 8.23 -2.56 8.20
C ALA A 74 7.03 -3.06 7.37
N MET A 75 7.26 -4.08 6.54
CA MET A 75 6.24 -4.73 5.71
C MET A 75 5.57 -5.87 6.46
N HIS A 76 4.25 -5.78 6.63
CA HIS A 76 3.45 -6.81 7.31
C HIS A 76 2.18 -7.17 6.55
N CYS A 77 1.67 -8.37 6.84
CA CYS A 77 0.38 -8.79 6.33
C CYS A 77 -0.74 -8.04 7.03
N ALA A 78 -1.50 -7.26 6.27
CA ALA A 78 -2.65 -6.52 6.74
C ALA A 78 -3.88 -6.84 5.90
N ARG A 79 -5.07 -6.74 6.50
CA ARG A 79 -6.30 -6.75 5.71
C ARG A 79 -6.35 -5.49 4.84
N PRO A 80 -6.91 -5.57 3.62
CA PRO A 80 -7.13 -4.38 2.81
C PRO A 80 -7.92 -3.31 3.58
N ALA A 81 -7.67 -2.04 3.25
CA ALA A 81 -8.40 -0.91 3.79
C ALA A 81 -9.90 -1.11 3.59
N ARG A 82 -10.69 -0.82 4.63
CA ARG A 82 -12.14 -0.82 4.51
C ARG A 82 -12.54 0.44 3.73
N GLU A 83 -13.21 0.25 2.61
CA GLU A 83 -13.89 1.32 1.88
C GLU A 83 -15.34 1.41 2.36
N HIS A 84 -15.78 2.60 2.74
CA HIS A 84 -17.16 2.86 3.09
C HIS A 84 -17.96 3.33 1.86
N PRO A 85 -19.25 2.93 1.75
CA PRO A 85 -20.09 3.29 0.63
C PRO A 85 -20.33 4.81 0.55
N GLY A 86 -20.57 5.30 -0.68
CA GLY A 86 -20.83 6.71 -0.96
C GLY A 86 -19.66 7.39 -1.67
N GLU A 87 -19.79 8.70 -1.88
CA GLU A 87 -18.79 9.54 -2.56
C GLU A 87 -18.44 10.73 -1.68
N CYS A 88 -17.18 11.16 -1.75
CA CYS A 88 -16.77 12.40 -1.10
C CYS A 88 -17.31 13.61 -1.87
N PRO A 89 -17.77 14.65 -1.17
CA PRO A 89 -18.10 15.91 -1.82
C PRO A 89 -16.86 16.50 -2.48
N GLN A 90 -17.07 17.39 -3.45
CA GLN A 90 -15.97 18.14 -4.04
C GLN A 90 -15.29 18.99 -2.97
N ALA A 91 -13.98 18.83 -2.81
CA ALA A 91 -13.19 19.63 -1.87
C ALA A 91 -13.18 21.09 -2.30
N GLU A 92 -13.46 21.98 -1.35
CA GLU A 92 -13.33 23.42 -1.55
C GLU A 92 -11.87 23.84 -1.34
N PRO A 93 -11.27 24.68 -2.20
CA PRO A 93 -9.89 25.12 -2.02
C PRO A 93 -9.64 25.71 -0.62
N CYS A 94 -8.50 25.41 0.00
CA CYS A 94 -8.19 25.99 1.31
C CYS A 94 -7.66 27.42 1.19
N TRP A 95 -8.55 28.41 1.09
CA TRP A 95 -8.17 29.83 0.94
C TRP A 95 -7.64 30.47 2.22
N ASP A 96 -8.04 29.97 3.40
CA ASP A 96 -7.58 30.49 4.70
C ASP A 96 -6.64 29.47 5.36
N PRO A 97 -5.31 29.72 5.37
CA PRO A 97 -4.35 28.83 6.01
C PRO A 97 -4.63 28.57 7.49
N ARG A 98 -5.35 29.48 8.18
CA ARG A 98 -5.73 29.28 9.59
C ARG A 98 -6.79 28.20 9.79
N ARG A 99 -7.52 27.84 8.72
CA ARG A 99 -8.46 26.72 8.73
C ARG A 99 -7.78 25.38 8.48
N ARG A 100 -6.51 25.38 8.06
CA ARG A 100 -5.74 24.14 7.94
C ARG A 100 -5.61 23.51 9.32
N HIS A 101 -6.05 22.27 9.42
CA HIS A 101 -5.98 21.49 10.64
C HIS A 101 -5.40 20.11 10.34
N GLY A 102 -4.98 19.40 11.39
CA GLY A 102 -4.50 18.04 11.24
C GLY A 102 -5.62 17.12 10.80
N SER A 103 -5.37 16.32 9.75
CA SER A 103 -6.28 15.28 9.29
C SER A 103 -6.72 14.36 10.43
N ARG A 104 -8.04 14.18 10.55
CA ARG A 104 -8.69 13.35 11.59
C ARG A 104 -8.75 11.89 11.19
N CYS A 105 -8.73 11.62 9.90
CA CYS A 105 -8.68 10.29 9.31
C CYS A 105 -7.57 10.21 8.27
N LEU A 106 -7.21 9.00 7.89
CA LEU A 106 -6.26 8.72 6.80
C LEU A 106 -7.00 8.07 5.64
N ASP A 107 -7.84 7.10 5.98
CA ASP A 107 -8.80 6.42 5.13
C ASP A 107 -10.09 6.15 5.91
N ASP A 108 -11.07 5.58 5.22
CA ASP A 108 -12.39 5.21 5.73
C ASP A 108 -12.32 4.24 6.93
N SER A 109 -11.23 3.45 7.07
CA SER A 109 -11.10 2.49 8.17
C SER A 109 -10.92 3.15 9.55
N VAL A 110 -10.46 4.41 9.57
CA VAL A 110 -10.37 5.22 10.80
C VAL A 110 -11.74 5.78 11.19
N CYS A 111 -12.61 6.01 10.21
CA CYS A 111 -13.92 6.60 10.41
C CYS A 111 -14.92 5.63 11.04
N ARG A 112 -15.90 6.16 11.77
CA ARG A 112 -16.95 5.35 12.42
C ARG A 112 -18.17 5.24 11.49
N ARG A 113 -19.07 4.30 11.79
CA ARG A 113 -20.45 4.26 11.23
C ARG A 113 -20.55 4.46 9.70
N GLU A 114 -19.68 3.81 8.93
CA GLU A 114 -19.67 3.89 7.46
C GLU A 114 -19.44 5.31 6.89
N GLU A 115 -18.83 6.21 7.66
CA GLU A 115 -18.42 7.54 7.20
C GLU A 115 -17.17 7.44 6.31
N LYS A 116 -17.12 8.25 5.25
CA LYS A 116 -15.96 8.31 4.37
C LYS A 116 -14.94 9.32 4.90
N CYS A 117 -13.66 9.01 4.76
CA CYS A 117 -12.57 9.95 5.01
C CYS A 117 -12.36 10.81 3.78
N CYS A 118 -12.91 12.02 3.81
CA CYS A 118 -12.96 12.92 2.68
C CYS A 118 -12.00 14.11 2.84
N ASP A 119 -11.42 14.54 1.72
CA ASP A 119 -10.70 15.79 1.64
C ASP A 119 -11.68 16.96 1.72
N THR A 120 -11.52 17.81 2.73
CA THR A 120 -12.29 19.04 2.89
C THR A 120 -11.57 20.24 2.26
N GLY A 121 -10.41 20.00 1.65
CA GLY A 121 -9.48 20.97 1.11
C GLY A 121 -8.52 21.54 2.15
N CYS A 122 -8.96 21.68 3.40
CA CYS A 122 -8.13 22.13 4.52
C CYS A 122 -7.65 20.99 5.44
N GLY A 123 -8.03 19.74 5.14
CA GLY A 123 -7.72 18.55 5.94
C GLY A 123 -8.54 17.34 5.48
N TRP A 124 -8.41 16.22 6.18
CA TRP A 124 -9.22 15.02 5.94
C TRP A 124 -10.12 14.74 7.13
N GLU A 125 -11.41 14.56 6.87
CA GLU A 125 -12.42 14.37 7.91
C GLU A 125 -13.36 13.23 7.55
N CYS A 126 -13.86 12.57 8.61
CA CYS A 126 -15.14 11.88 8.61
C CYS A 126 -16.21 12.94 8.94
#